data_AF-M3UU68-F1
#
_entry.id   AF-M3UU68-F1
#
_cell.length_a   1.000
_cell.length_b   1.000
_cell.length_c   1.000
_cell.angle_alpha   90.00
_cell.angle_beta   90.00
_cell.angle_gamma   90.00
#
_symmetry.space_group_name_H-M   'P 1'
#
loop_
_entity.id
_entity.type
_entity.pdbx_description
1 polymer ?
#
loop_
_entity_poly.entity_id
_entity_poly.type
_entity_poly.pdbx_seq_one_letter_code
_entity_poly.pdbx_strand_id
1 'polypeptide(L)'
;NSIIEKEKAKIDLEFNKKLKEAETKKKISHSQELSAARLQLLKAEDIHIQSLMTEVRDKLIKSTQESNYPEILMKLIQEGINKLQDNNITIRCVERDIKLVEKAVKQINKEQPKMKIDIDTMFYLEESVIGGVIVASLGDRIICNNTLEHRMNQALAIALPLIRKTYWKILNKNYMTDSQVSRQLQQMVKFIEFEAKTKEQEIRTNAEQECEREKATYIEKERNKLEADYQRRVKEAEVKKKITFSQELSESRLQLLEAEDKHIQSLMESVRNKLTESVKSDTYQDLLVKLIQEGIRKVEDKEVTVRCLKSELDKVKKAIDVVKKMDSSLKIQVDDKNFLELTVIGGVSIASYGDKIVCNNTLEHRMNAALVVALPLIRKTVFPSLKNQTQKN
;
A
#
# COMPACT_ATOMS: atom_id res chain seq x y z
N ASN A 1 2.79 8.48 22.96
CA ASN A 1 3.51 9.76 23.21
C ASN A 1 5.02 9.65 23.00
N SER A 2 5.75 8.73 23.66
CA SER A 2 7.23 8.63 23.52
C SER A 2 7.75 8.33 22.09
N ILE A 3 7.03 7.55 21.28
CA ILE A 3 7.45 7.19 19.91
C ILE A 3 7.32 8.41 18.98
N ILE A 4 6.22 9.15 19.08
CA ILE A 4 5.94 10.35 18.28
C ILE A 4 6.93 11.46 18.60
N GLU A 5 7.30 11.65 19.86
CA GLU A 5 8.32 12.62 20.27
C GLU A 5 9.71 12.26 19.74
N LYS A 6 10.06 10.96 19.71
CA LYS A 6 11.32 10.49 19.12
C LYS A 6 11.36 10.70 17.61
N GLU A 7 10.26 10.50 16.91
CA GLU A 7 10.19 10.76 15.46
C GLU A 7 10.23 12.25 15.14
N LYS A 8 9.52 13.10 15.90
CA LYS A 8 9.63 14.56 15.77
C LYS A 8 11.06 15.04 15.99
N ALA A 9 11.74 14.56 17.04
CA ALA A 9 13.13 14.93 17.31
C ALA A 9 14.09 14.49 16.18
N LYS A 10 13.85 13.34 15.53
CA LYS A 10 14.62 12.91 14.35
C LYS A 10 14.39 13.83 13.16
N ILE A 11 13.14 14.20 12.89
CA ILE A 11 12.77 15.11 11.81
C ILE A 11 13.41 16.49 12.04
N ASP A 12 13.36 17.01 13.26
CA ASP A 12 13.97 18.30 13.62
C ASP A 12 15.50 18.27 13.47
N LEU A 13 16.14 17.14 13.80
CA LEU A 13 17.58 16.97 13.66
C LEU A 13 18.00 16.90 12.18
N GLU A 14 17.25 16.17 11.35
CA GLU A 14 17.46 16.13 9.89
C GLU A 14 17.23 17.50 9.24
N PHE A 15 16.18 18.21 9.65
CA PHE A 15 15.88 19.55 9.16
C PHE A 15 17.02 20.52 9.47
N ASN A 16 17.51 20.54 10.72
CA ASN A 16 18.64 21.37 11.13
C ASN A 16 19.93 21.04 10.39
N LYS A 17 20.18 19.75 10.09
CA LYS A 17 21.34 19.33 9.30
C LYS A 17 21.26 19.86 7.87
N LYS A 18 20.10 19.71 7.21
CA LYS A 18 19.87 20.25 5.86
C LYS A 18 19.99 21.77 5.81
N LEU A 19 19.56 22.47 6.86
CA LEU A 19 19.67 23.93 6.97
C LEU A 19 21.15 24.36 7.00
N LYS A 20 21.98 23.71 7.83
CA LYS A 20 23.44 23.96 7.89
C LYS A 20 24.13 23.63 6.56
N GLU A 21 23.74 22.55 5.89
CA GLU A 21 24.28 22.20 4.55
C GLU A 21 23.90 23.22 3.47
N ALA A 22 22.69 23.80 3.54
CA ALA A 22 22.27 24.85 2.63
C ALA A 22 23.06 26.15 2.87
N GLU A 23 23.29 26.52 4.13
CA GLU A 23 24.10 27.69 4.49
C GLU A 23 25.57 27.56 4.04
N THR A 24 26.19 26.39 4.22
CA THR A 24 27.56 26.17 3.76
C THR A 24 27.65 26.19 2.23
N LYS A 25 26.71 25.57 1.52
CA LYS A 25 26.62 25.65 0.05
C LYS A 25 26.47 27.09 -0.44
N LYS A 26 25.64 27.91 0.22
CA LYS A 26 25.47 29.32 -0.13
C LYS A 26 26.78 30.10 0.05
N LYS A 27 27.51 29.87 1.14
CA LYS A 27 28.84 30.48 1.38
C LYS A 27 29.87 30.06 0.33
N ILE A 28 29.88 28.79 -0.06
CA ILE A 28 30.78 28.25 -1.09
C ILE A 28 30.45 28.88 -2.45
N SER A 29 29.18 28.91 -2.86
CA SER A 29 28.74 29.55 -4.12
C SER A 29 29.15 31.01 -4.18
N HIS A 30 28.88 31.76 -3.11
CA HIS A 30 29.25 33.17 -3.03
C HIS A 30 30.77 33.39 -3.14
N SER A 31 31.57 32.55 -2.47
CA SER A 31 33.03 32.60 -2.59
C SER A 31 33.52 32.23 -3.98
N GLN A 32 32.89 31.24 -4.64
CA GLN A 32 33.21 30.83 -6.00
C GLN A 32 32.90 31.95 -7.00
N GLU A 33 31.72 32.57 -6.91
CA GLU A 33 31.32 33.73 -7.73
C GLU A 33 32.28 34.91 -7.55
N LEU A 34 32.66 35.23 -6.31
CA LEU A 34 33.63 36.29 -6.03
C LEU A 34 35.00 35.99 -6.63
N SER A 35 35.45 34.74 -6.52
CA SER A 35 36.74 34.31 -7.11
C SER A 35 36.72 34.35 -8.63
N ALA A 36 35.60 33.96 -9.25
CA ALA A 36 35.41 34.01 -10.70
C ALA A 36 35.38 35.45 -11.22
N ALA A 37 34.67 36.35 -10.53
CA ALA A 37 34.63 37.77 -10.89
C ALA A 37 36.02 38.43 -10.77
N ARG A 38 36.78 38.11 -9.72
CA ARG A 38 38.18 38.57 -9.56
C ARG A 38 39.07 38.08 -10.71
N LEU A 39 38.90 36.83 -11.12
CA LEU A 39 39.70 36.24 -12.20
C LEU A 39 39.34 36.84 -13.57
N GLN A 40 38.07 37.18 -13.81
CA GLN A 40 37.66 37.93 -15.00
C GLN A 40 38.25 39.35 -15.03
N LEU A 41 38.25 40.04 -13.88
CA LEU A 41 38.86 41.36 -13.78
C LEU A 41 40.37 41.30 -14.06
N LEU A 42 41.08 40.33 -13.47
CA LEU A 42 42.51 40.12 -13.75
C LEU A 42 42.77 39.84 -15.24
N LYS A 43 41.93 39.02 -15.89
CA LYS A 43 42.05 38.76 -17.34
C LYS A 43 41.86 40.03 -18.17
N ALA A 44 40.90 40.89 -17.80
CA ALA A 44 40.70 42.17 -18.47
C ALA A 44 41.88 43.14 -18.25
N GLU A 45 42.42 43.16 -17.03
CA GLU A 45 43.67 43.90 -16.69
C GLU A 45 44.83 43.42 -17.57
N ASP A 46 45.04 42.11 -17.67
CA ASP A 46 46.12 41.51 -18.47
C ASP A 46 45.98 41.83 -19.96
N ILE A 47 44.78 41.77 -20.53
CA ILE A 47 44.53 42.13 -21.94
C ILE A 47 44.95 43.58 -22.22
N HIS A 48 44.61 44.49 -21.31
CA HIS A 48 44.96 45.90 -21.51
C HIS A 48 46.47 46.14 -21.35
N ILE A 49 47.12 45.49 -20.38
CA ILE A 49 48.57 45.55 -20.21
C ILE A 49 49.26 45.02 -21.47
N GLN A 50 48.77 43.93 -22.06
CA GLN A 50 49.27 43.39 -23.32
C GLN A 50 49.10 44.39 -24.48
N SER A 51 47.95 45.09 -24.56
CA SER A 51 47.75 46.14 -25.56
C SER A 51 48.74 47.32 -25.39
N LEU A 52 48.96 47.78 -24.15
CA LEU A 52 49.99 48.80 -23.88
C LEU A 52 51.39 48.31 -24.26
N MET A 53 51.68 47.03 -24.01
CA MET A 53 52.94 46.41 -24.42
C MET A 53 53.13 46.41 -25.93
N THR A 54 52.07 46.12 -26.69
CA THR A 54 52.14 46.19 -28.15
C THR A 54 52.40 47.62 -28.64
N GLU A 55 51.77 48.63 -28.04
CA GLU A 55 52.00 50.04 -28.42
C GLU A 55 53.42 50.52 -28.09
N VAL A 56 53.96 50.13 -26.93
CA VAL A 56 55.34 50.46 -26.56
C VAL A 56 56.34 49.73 -27.45
N ARG A 57 56.07 48.45 -27.77
CA ARG A 57 56.86 47.67 -28.73
C ARG A 57 56.91 48.35 -30.09
N ASP A 58 55.77 48.81 -30.61
CA ASP A 58 55.69 49.51 -31.89
C ASP A 58 56.46 50.84 -31.88
N LYS A 59 56.42 51.58 -30.77
CA LYS A 59 57.21 52.82 -30.60
C LYS A 59 58.71 52.52 -30.55
N LEU A 60 59.11 51.45 -29.87
CA LEU A 60 60.52 51.02 -29.82
C LEU A 60 61.02 50.60 -31.20
N ILE A 61 60.23 49.84 -31.98
CA ILE A 61 60.58 49.46 -33.37
C ILE A 61 60.77 50.70 -34.27
N LYS A 62 59.98 51.75 -34.08
CA LYS A 62 60.19 53.03 -34.80
C LYS A 62 61.50 53.69 -34.38
N SER A 63 61.82 53.69 -33.08
CA SER A 63 63.05 54.29 -32.55
C SER A 63 64.34 53.55 -32.97
N THR A 64 64.26 52.24 -33.28
CA THR A 64 65.42 51.48 -33.80
C THR A 64 65.77 51.86 -35.24
N GLN A 65 64.88 52.54 -35.97
CA GLN A 65 65.12 53.02 -37.34
C GLN A 65 65.70 54.44 -37.38
N GLU A 66 65.82 55.11 -36.23
CA GLU A 66 66.37 56.46 -36.13
C GLU A 66 67.91 56.46 -36.04
N SER A 67 68.55 57.56 -36.46
CA SER A 67 70.01 57.72 -36.52
C SER A 67 70.75 57.55 -35.17
N ASN A 68 70.01 57.52 -34.06
CA ASN A 68 70.52 57.44 -32.68
C ASN A 68 70.66 56.00 -32.15
N TYR A 69 70.13 55.01 -32.88
CA TYR A 69 70.24 53.59 -32.53
C TYR A 69 71.68 53.07 -32.31
N PRO A 70 72.72 53.45 -33.11
CA PRO A 70 74.09 52.98 -32.87
C PRO A 70 74.68 53.48 -31.54
N GLU A 71 74.33 54.68 -31.06
CA GLU A 71 74.77 55.16 -29.74
C GLU A 71 74.12 54.39 -28.59
N ILE A 72 72.85 54.01 -28.76
CA ILE A 72 72.10 53.19 -27.79
C ILE A 72 72.71 51.79 -27.71
N LEU A 73 73.03 51.17 -28.86
CA LEU A 73 73.71 49.88 -28.90
C LEU A 73 75.09 49.94 -28.22
N MET A 74 75.85 51.01 -28.45
CA MET A 74 77.15 51.20 -27.79
C MET A 74 77.02 51.23 -26.26
N LYS A 75 76.06 51.99 -25.73
CA LYS A 75 75.80 52.06 -24.28
C LYS A 75 75.32 50.73 -23.70
N LEU A 76 74.48 49.98 -24.43
CA LEU A 76 74.00 48.66 -24.02
C LEU A 76 75.13 47.61 -23.97
N ILE A 77 76.08 47.67 -24.91
CA ILE A 77 77.27 46.82 -24.91
C ILE A 77 78.17 47.20 -23.74
N GLN A 78 78.45 48.49 -23.54
CA GLN A 78 79.29 48.98 -22.45
C GLN A 78 78.72 48.61 -21.07
N GLU A 79 77.41 48.72 -20.88
CA GLU A 79 76.77 48.29 -19.63
C GLU A 79 76.84 46.77 -19.44
N GLY A 80 76.77 45.99 -20.52
CA GLY A 80 76.96 44.53 -20.46
C GLY A 80 78.39 44.14 -20.07
N ILE A 81 79.39 44.80 -20.67
CA ILE A 81 80.81 44.60 -20.36
C ILE A 81 81.11 44.98 -18.91
N ASN A 82 80.62 46.13 -18.45
CA ASN A 82 80.81 46.59 -17.06
C ASN A 82 80.15 45.67 -16.03
N LYS A 83 79.04 45.00 -16.38
CA LYS A 83 78.33 44.06 -15.50
C LYS A 83 79.02 42.70 -15.43
N LEU A 84 79.65 42.24 -16.51
CA LEU A 84 80.33 40.94 -16.56
C LEU A 84 81.76 41.00 -16.01
N GLN A 85 82.47 42.13 -16.15
CA GLN A 85 83.86 42.33 -15.69
C GLN A 85 84.84 41.22 -16.11
N ASP A 86 84.57 40.54 -17.22
CA ASP A 86 85.36 39.40 -17.72
C ASP A 86 86.20 39.77 -18.94
N ASN A 87 87.37 39.12 -19.11
CA ASN A 87 88.32 39.45 -20.18
C ASN A 87 87.96 38.87 -21.55
N ASN A 88 87.09 37.85 -21.59
CA ASN A 88 86.63 37.18 -22.81
C ASN A 88 85.11 37.31 -22.90
N ILE A 89 84.63 38.03 -23.92
CA ILE A 89 83.22 38.38 -24.06
C ILE A 89 82.74 37.99 -25.45
N THR A 90 81.64 37.26 -25.53
CA THR A 90 80.92 36.95 -26.75
C THR A 90 79.66 37.81 -26.86
N ILE A 91 79.47 38.44 -28.02
CA ILE A 91 78.33 39.31 -28.30
C ILE A 91 77.39 38.62 -29.28
N ARG A 92 76.12 38.48 -28.90
CA ARG A 92 75.02 38.05 -29.78
C ARG A 92 74.13 39.24 -30.12
N CYS A 93 73.88 39.41 -31.41
CA CYS A 93 73.03 40.46 -31.95
C CYS A 93 72.06 39.91 -33.00
N VAL A 94 71.07 40.72 -33.38
CA VAL A 94 70.15 40.42 -34.49
C VAL A 94 70.91 40.59 -35.81
N GLU A 95 70.60 39.77 -36.83
CA GLU A 95 71.30 39.79 -38.13
C GLU A 95 71.37 41.18 -38.80
N ARG A 96 70.33 41.99 -38.60
CA ARG A 96 70.23 43.38 -39.11
C ARG A 96 71.26 44.33 -38.49
N ASP A 97 71.70 44.04 -37.27
CA ASP A 97 72.49 44.97 -36.44
C ASP A 97 74.00 44.68 -36.46
N ILE A 98 74.43 43.58 -37.10
CA ILE A 98 75.84 43.14 -37.12
C ILE A 98 76.78 44.27 -37.57
N LYS A 99 76.43 44.98 -38.66
CA LYS A 99 77.27 46.07 -39.20
C LYS A 99 77.37 47.28 -38.27
N LEU A 100 76.36 47.51 -37.43
CA LEU A 100 76.33 48.60 -36.45
C LEU A 100 77.09 48.19 -35.19
N VAL A 101 76.93 46.94 -34.75
CA VAL A 101 77.64 46.35 -33.61
C VAL A 101 79.14 46.24 -33.89
N GLU A 102 79.57 45.85 -35.09
CA GLU A 102 81.00 45.85 -35.46
C GLU A 102 81.63 47.24 -35.36
N LYS A 103 80.91 48.30 -35.78
CA LYS A 103 81.37 49.68 -35.64
C LYS A 103 81.46 50.10 -34.18
N ALA A 104 80.45 49.74 -33.37
CA ALA A 104 80.44 50.03 -31.94
C ALA A 104 81.55 49.28 -31.19
N VAL A 105 81.79 47.99 -31.50
CA VAL A 105 82.87 47.18 -30.89
C VAL A 105 84.24 47.73 -31.25
N LYS A 106 84.47 48.18 -32.50
CA LYS A 106 85.72 48.85 -32.89
C LYS A 106 85.98 50.13 -32.11
N GLN A 107 84.93 50.87 -31.76
CA GLN A 107 85.03 52.10 -30.98
C GLN A 107 85.28 51.80 -29.50
N ILE A 108 84.60 50.81 -28.92
CA ILE A 108 84.80 50.37 -27.53
C ILE A 108 86.20 49.77 -27.32
N ASN A 109 86.74 49.03 -28.30
CA ASN A 109 88.09 48.45 -28.23
C ASN A 109 89.20 49.53 -28.25
N LYS A 110 88.93 50.74 -28.77
CA LYS A 110 89.84 51.89 -28.64
C LYS A 110 89.86 52.45 -27.21
N GLU A 111 88.74 52.37 -26.50
CA GLU A 111 88.60 52.86 -25.13
C GLU A 111 89.10 51.83 -24.09
N GLN A 112 89.03 50.53 -24.40
CA GLN A 112 89.51 49.45 -23.51
C GLN A 112 90.31 48.35 -24.27
N PRO A 113 91.64 48.47 -24.41
CA PRO A 113 92.45 47.57 -25.25
C PRO A 113 92.79 46.21 -24.60
N LYS A 114 92.27 45.88 -23.40
CA LYS A 114 92.62 44.67 -22.63
C LYS A 114 91.62 43.52 -22.75
N MET A 115 90.55 43.65 -23.54
CA MET A 115 89.48 42.66 -23.64
C MET A 115 89.41 41.99 -25.02
N LYS A 116 89.14 40.68 -25.06
CA LYS A 116 88.83 39.95 -26.29
C LYS A 116 87.31 39.90 -26.46
N ILE A 117 86.81 40.61 -27.48
CA ILE A 117 85.38 40.68 -27.80
C ILE A 117 85.16 39.96 -29.13
N ASP A 118 84.51 38.80 -29.08
CA ASP A 118 84.14 38.02 -30.25
C ASP A 118 82.65 38.20 -30.56
N ILE A 119 82.31 38.41 -31.83
CA ILE A 119 80.91 38.46 -32.29
C ILE A 119 80.52 37.04 -32.69
N ASP A 120 79.48 36.50 -32.07
CA ASP A 120 79.01 35.15 -32.36
C ASP A 120 78.23 35.17 -33.69
N THR A 121 78.84 34.63 -34.75
CA THR A 121 78.26 34.55 -36.10
C THR A 121 77.53 33.23 -36.37
N MET A 122 77.43 32.34 -35.37
CA MET A 122 76.76 31.04 -35.51
C MET A 122 75.35 31.02 -34.88
N PHE A 123 75.09 31.87 -33.88
CA PHE A 123 73.78 31.95 -33.20
C PHE A 123 73.31 33.40 -33.08
N TYR A 124 72.42 33.81 -33.99
CA TYR A 124 71.77 35.12 -33.94
C TYR A 124 70.59 35.13 -32.95
N LEU A 125 70.21 36.33 -32.49
CA LEU A 125 68.94 36.49 -31.76
C LEU A 125 67.76 36.25 -32.72
N GLU A 126 66.67 35.70 -32.19
CA GLU A 126 65.41 35.54 -32.93
C GLU A 126 64.95 36.87 -33.55
N GLU A 127 64.47 36.83 -34.80
CA GLU A 127 63.98 38.00 -35.54
C GLU A 127 62.80 38.72 -34.85
N SER A 128 62.14 38.03 -33.91
CA SER A 128 61.04 38.57 -33.10
C SER A 128 61.50 39.69 -32.16
N VAL A 129 62.77 39.70 -31.76
CA VAL A 129 63.31 40.68 -30.82
C VAL A 129 63.51 42.04 -31.49
N ILE A 130 63.01 43.10 -30.83
CA ILE A 130 63.01 44.48 -31.35
C ILE A 130 64.43 45.00 -31.62
N GLY A 131 65.43 44.47 -30.92
CA GLY A 131 66.84 44.82 -31.05
C GLY A 131 67.61 44.72 -29.74
N GLY A 132 68.84 45.21 -29.75
CA GLY A 132 69.76 45.18 -28.62
C GLY A 132 70.74 44.00 -28.66
N VAL A 133 71.43 43.79 -27.54
CA VAL A 133 72.60 42.91 -27.50
C VAL A 133 72.52 41.98 -26.29
N ILE A 134 72.84 40.71 -26.51
CA ILE A 134 73.11 39.77 -25.43
C ILE A 134 74.63 39.65 -25.32
N VAL A 135 75.13 39.92 -24.12
CA VAL A 135 76.56 39.82 -23.82
C VAL A 135 76.75 38.56 -22.97
N ALA A 136 77.58 37.64 -23.44
CA ALA A 136 77.86 36.38 -22.77
C ALA A 136 79.35 36.24 -22.45
N SER A 137 79.68 35.48 -21.41
CA SER A 137 81.07 35.13 -21.07
C SER A 137 81.20 33.64 -20.74
N LEU A 138 82.44 33.13 -20.81
CA LEU A 138 82.81 31.74 -20.49
C LEU A 138 82.01 30.70 -21.29
N GLY A 139 81.83 30.92 -22.60
CA GLY A 139 81.09 30.02 -23.48
C GLY A 139 79.62 29.86 -23.07
N ASP A 140 78.90 30.99 -23.00
CA ASP A 140 77.47 31.12 -22.66
C ASP A 140 77.02 30.75 -21.24
N ARG A 141 77.94 30.55 -20.29
CA ARG A 141 77.55 30.25 -18.90
C ARG A 141 76.99 31.46 -18.15
N ILE A 142 77.48 32.65 -18.46
CA ILE A 142 77.02 33.90 -17.84
C ILE A 142 76.47 34.78 -18.94
N ILE A 143 75.17 35.10 -18.86
CA ILE A 143 74.44 35.82 -19.91
C ILE A 143 73.84 37.09 -19.32
N CYS A 144 74.24 38.24 -19.84
CA CYS A 144 73.60 39.52 -19.61
C CYS A 144 72.69 39.86 -20.78
N ASN A 145 71.38 39.74 -20.55
CA ASN A 145 70.37 40.09 -21.54
C ASN A 145 70.13 41.61 -21.53
N ASN A 146 70.80 42.33 -22.44
CA ASN A 146 70.61 43.76 -22.65
C ASN A 146 69.77 44.05 -23.91
N THR A 147 68.86 43.15 -24.28
CA THR A 147 67.87 43.42 -25.32
C THR A 147 66.92 44.54 -24.89
N LEU A 148 66.44 45.32 -25.86
CA LEU A 148 65.47 46.37 -25.61
C LEU A 148 64.15 45.80 -25.02
N GLU A 149 63.79 44.60 -25.45
CA GLU A 149 62.62 43.88 -24.96
C GLU A 149 62.75 43.48 -23.48
N HIS A 150 63.93 42.99 -23.06
CA HIS A 150 64.17 42.65 -21.66
C HIS A 150 64.10 43.89 -20.74
N ARG A 151 64.65 45.02 -21.18
CA ARG A 151 64.54 46.29 -20.43
C ARG A 151 63.14 46.86 -20.38
N MET A 152 62.39 46.74 -21.47
CA MET A 152 60.97 47.12 -21.52
C MET A 152 60.17 46.31 -20.50
N ASN A 153 60.37 44.99 -20.44
CA ASN A 153 59.71 44.12 -19.46
C ASN A 153 60.09 44.47 -18.01
N GLN A 154 61.36 44.79 -17.74
CA GLN A 154 61.79 45.25 -16.42
C GLN A 154 61.17 46.60 -16.02
N ALA A 155 61.15 47.57 -16.94
CA ALA A 155 60.54 48.88 -16.70
C ALA A 155 59.03 48.76 -16.46
N LEU A 156 58.35 47.88 -17.22
CA LEU A 156 56.94 47.61 -17.01
C LEU A 156 56.69 46.97 -15.63
N ALA A 157 57.50 46.00 -15.21
CA ALA A 157 57.36 45.38 -13.89
C ALA A 157 57.41 46.41 -12.74
N ILE A 158 58.22 47.45 -12.89
CA ILE A 158 58.32 48.56 -11.92
C ILE A 158 57.11 49.51 -12.03
N ALA A 159 56.60 49.75 -13.25
CA ALA A 159 55.48 50.66 -13.50
C ALA A 159 54.08 50.05 -13.22
N LEU A 160 53.94 48.72 -13.27
CA LEU A 160 52.70 47.98 -13.01
C LEU A 160 51.95 48.40 -11.74
N PRO A 161 52.59 48.51 -10.55
CA PRO A 161 51.88 48.92 -9.34
C PRO A 161 51.28 50.33 -9.44
N LEU A 162 51.93 51.24 -10.17
CA LEU A 162 51.44 52.61 -10.38
C LEU A 162 50.28 52.64 -11.38
N ILE A 163 50.41 51.92 -12.49
CA ILE A 163 49.38 51.77 -13.53
C ILE A 163 48.12 51.12 -12.91
N ARG A 164 48.30 50.10 -12.07
CA ARG A 164 47.18 49.43 -11.40
C ARG A 164 46.41 50.36 -10.47
N LYS A 165 47.12 51.23 -9.74
CA LYS A 165 46.51 52.19 -8.81
C LYS A 165 45.67 53.26 -9.53
N THR A 166 46.12 53.74 -10.69
CA THR A 166 45.37 54.71 -11.50
C THR A 166 44.21 54.05 -12.23
N TYR A 167 44.43 52.86 -12.78
CA TYR A 167 43.40 52.09 -13.50
C TYR A 167 42.23 51.68 -12.60
N TRP A 168 42.51 51.23 -11.37
CA TRP A 168 41.48 50.90 -10.38
C TRP A 168 40.55 52.08 -10.05
N LYS A 169 41.09 53.31 -9.98
CA LYS A 169 40.29 54.52 -9.74
C LYS A 169 39.35 54.84 -10.91
N ILE A 170 39.75 54.55 -12.14
CA ILE A 170 38.96 54.83 -13.34
C ILE A 170 37.84 53.81 -13.49
N LEU A 171 38.14 52.52 -13.27
CA LEU A 171 37.13 51.45 -13.32
C LEU A 171 36.04 51.62 -12.27
N ASN A 172 36.39 52.04 -11.04
CA ASN A 172 35.40 52.24 -9.96
C ASN A 172 34.37 53.36 -10.26
N LYS A 173 34.63 54.23 -11.24
CA LYS A 173 33.72 55.32 -11.63
C LYS A 173 32.62 54.86 -12.60
N ASN A 174 32.78 53.70 -13.22
CA ASN A 174 31.84 53.14 -14.21
C ASN A 174 30.94 52.02 -13.64
N TYR A 175 31.01 51.72 -12.35
CA TYR A 175 30.07 50.80 -11.70
C TYR A 175 28.74 51.50 -11.44
N MET A 176 27.64 50.85 -11.80
CA MET A 176 26.26 51.27 -11.51
C MET A 176 26.17 51.82 -10.08
N THR A 177 25.53 52.99 -9.91
CA THR A 177 25.39 53.62 -8.60
C THR A 177 24.77 52.65 -7.59
N ASP A 178 25.30 52.63 -6.36
CA ASP A 178 24.91 51.71 -5.27
C ASP A 178 23.38 51.64 -5.04
N SER A 179 22.69 52.75 -5.34
CA SER A 179 21.22 52.87 -5.33
C SER A 179 20.49 51.99 -6.35
N GLN A 180 21.03 51.84 -7.57
CA GLN A 180 20.44 50.98 -8.61
C GLN A 180 20.62 49.50 -8.28
N VAL A 181 21.79 49.13 -7.75
CA VAL A 181 22.07 47.77 -7.26
C VAL A 181 21.13 47.43 -6.11
N SER A 182 20.93 48.35 -5.15
CA SER A 182 19.99 48.14 -4.05
C SER A 182 18.54 47.93 -4.51
N ARG A 183 18.08 48.64 -5.55
CA ARG A 183 16.71 48.47 -6.09
C ARG A 183 16.53 47.12 -6.77
N GLN A 184 17.49 46.69 -7.58
CA GLN A 184 17.45 45.37 -8.21
C GLN A 184 17.47 44.26 -7.16
N LEU A 185 18.27 44.41 -6.10
CA LEU A 185 18.35 43.44 -5.02
C LEU A 185 17.02 43.33 -4.26
N GLN A 186 16.34 44.46 -3.99
CA GLN A 186 14.99 44.46 -3.41
C GLN A 186 13.96 43.79 -4.31
N GLN A 187 14.04 44.00 -5.62
CA GLN A 187 13.14 43.35 -6.57
C GLN A 187 13.36 41.83 -6.61
N MET A 188 14.61 41.38 -6.56
CA MET A 188 14.95 39.96 -6.46
C MET A 188 14.45 39.35 -5.14
N VAL A 189 14.59 40.04 -4.01
CA VAL A 189 14.06 39.58 -2.72
C VAL A 189 12.53 39.41 -2.79
N LYS A 190 11.81 40.39 -3.34
CA LYS A 190 10.36 40.29 -3.54
C LYS A 190 9.96 39.12 -4.44
N PHE A 191 10.74 38.84 -5.48
CA PHE A 191 10.51 37.70 -6.35
C PHE A 191 10.67 36.38 -5.59
N ILE A 192 11.73 36.24 -4.79
CA ILE A 192 11.97 35.04 -3.96
C ILE A 192 10.84 34.87 -2.94
N GLU A 193 10.40 35.96 -2.29
CA GLU A 193 9.26 35.91 -1.36
C GLU A 193 7.96 35.51 -2.04
N PHE A 194 7.71 36.02 -3.25
CA PHE A 194 6.52 35.68 -4.03
C PHE A 194 6.54 34.20 -4.43
N GLU A 195 7.67 33.71 -4.98
CA GLU A 195 7.84 32.32 -5.37
C GLU A 195 7.66 31.37 -4.17
N ALA A 196 8.23 31.73 -3.00
CA ALA A 196 8.06 30.96 -1.77
C ALA A 196 6.59 30.91 -1.33
N LYS A 197 5.86 32.03 -1.38
CA LYS A 197 4.42 32.08 -1.05
C LYS A 197 3.56 31.30 -2.02
N THR A 198 3.83 31.39 -3.33
CA THR A 198 3.09 30.61 -4.34
C THR A 198 3.31 29.12 -4.11
N LYS A 199 4.54 28.71 -3.82
CA LYS A 199 4.87 27.31 -3.54
C LYS A 199 4.25 26.81 -2.24
N GLU A 200 4.22 27.64 -1.19
CA GLU A 200 3.49 27.34 0.05
C GLU A 200 2.00 27.12 -0.23
N GLN A 201 1.38 28.02 -1.00
CA GLN A 201 -0.03 27.93 -1.34
C GLN A 201 -0.34 26.69 -2.18
N GLU A 202 0.52 26.35 -3.15
CA GLU A 202 0.39 25.13 -3.96
C GLU A 202 0.48 23.86 -3.11
N ILE A 203 1.46 23.79 -2.20
CA ILE A 203 1.59 22.66 -1.27
C ILE A 203 0.34 22.54 -0.40
N ARG A 204 -0.17 23.66 0.10
CA ARG A 204 -1.39 23.67 0.93
C ARG A 204 -2.61 23.21 0.15
N THR A 205 -2.83 23.71 -1.07
CA THR A 205 -3.97 23.29 -1.90
C THR A 205 -3.87 21.82 -2.27
N ASN A 206 -2.67 21.32 -2.57
CA ASN A 206 -2.46 19.90 -2.86
C ASN A 206 -2.73 19.03 -1.63
N ALA A 207 -2.27 19.43 -0.44
CA ALA A 207 -2.54 18.72 0.80
C ALA A 207 -4.04 18.70 1.15
N GLU A 208 -4.76 19.82 0.94
CA GLU A 208 -6.21 19.89 1.14
C GLU A 208 -6.95 18.94 0.18
N GLN A 209 -6.58 18.93 -1.11
CA GLN A 209 -7.15 18.01 -2.10
C GLN A 209 -6.85 16.54 -1.81
N GLU A 210 -5.63 16.22 -1.36
CA GLU A 210 -5.27 14.86 -0.95
C GLU A 210 -6.06 14.42 0.28
N CYS A 211 -6.20 15.27 1.29
CA CYS A 211 -7.00 14.99 2.47
C CYS A 211 -8.48 14.75 2.12
N GLU A 212 -9.06 15.55 1.22
CA GLU A 212 -10.44 15.36 0.76
C GLU A 212 -10.60 14.05 -0.01
N ARG A 213 -9.66 13.72 -0.89
CA ARG A 213 -9.65 12.46 -1.65
C ARG A 213 -9.55 11.26 -0.71
N GLU A 214 -8.62 11.27 0.22
CA GLU A 214 -8.47 10.18 1.19
C GLU A 214 -9.72 10.04 2.04
N LYS A 215 -10.25 11.14 2.59
CA LYS A 215 -11.51 11.13 3.34
C LYS A 215 -12.66 10.52 2.54
N ALA A 216 -12.82 10.91 1.27
CA ALA A 216 -13.86 10.35 0.40
C ALA A 216 -13.68 8.83 0.23
N THR A 217 -12.45 8.37 -0.05
CA THR A 217 -12.17 6.93 -0.20
C THR A 217 -12.40 6.15 1.10
N TYR A 218 -12.08 6.74 2.26
CA TYR A 218 -12.34 6.12 3.56
C TYR A 218 -13.85 6.00 3.84
N ILE A 219 -14.61 7.07 3.57
CA ILE A 219 -16.07 7.07 3.73
C ILE A 219 -16.70 6.03 2.79
N GLU A 220 -16.25 5.96 1.54
CA GLU A 220 -16.79 5.00 0.56
C GLU A 220 -16.48 3.55 0.96
N LYS A 221 -15.26 3.27 1.44
CA LYS A 221 -14.90 1.95 1.97
C LYS A 221 -15.79 1.53 3.16
N GLU A 222 -15.98 2.41 4.14
CA GLU A 222 -16.84 2.13 5.28
C GLU A 222 -18.31 2.00 4.88
N ARG A 223 -18.79 2.83 3.94
CA ARG A 223 -20.15 2.74 3.41
C ARG A 223 -20.40 1.40 2.73
N ASN A 224 -19.44 0.93 1.93
CA ASN A 224 -19.55 -0.37 1.25
C ASN A 224 -19.55 -1.55 2.24
N LYS A 225 -18.74 -1.48 3.31
CA LYS A 225 -18.80 -2.48 4.39
C LYS A 225 -20.16 -2.47 5.10
N LEU A 226 -20.65 -1.29 5.45
CA LEU A 226 -21.93 -1.13 6.13
C LEU A 226 -23.09 -1.64 5.26
N GLU A 227 -23.06 -1.35 3.96
CA GLU A 227 -24.06 -1.85 3.00
C GLU A 227 -24.03 -3.38 2.90
N ALA A 228 -22.83 -3.99 2.82
CA ALA A 228 -22.69 -5.45 2.78
C ALA A 228 -23.24 -6.11 4.06
N ASP A 229 -22.91 -5.56 5.24
CA ASP A 229 -23.42 -6.03 6.52
C ASP A 229 -24.94 -5.82 6.65
N TYR A 230 -25.45 -4.70 6.15
CA TYR A 230 -26.89 -4.43 6.11
C TYR A 230 -27.63 -5.44 5.25
N GLN A 231 -27.16 -5.69 4.02
CA GLN A 231 -27.75 -6.70 3.13
C GLN A 231 -27.72 -8.10 3.73
N ARG A 232 -26.64 -8.46 4.42
CA ARG A 232 -26.56 -9.72 5.15
C ARG A 232 -27.61 -9.80 6.25
N ARG A 233 -27.74 -8.75 7.08
CA ARG A 233 -28.75 -8.69 8.16
C ARG A 233 -30.18 -8.74 7.63
N VAL A 234 -30.47 -8.09 6.51
CA VAL A 234 -31.78 -8.15 5.85
C VAL A 234 -32.10 -9.57 5.40
N LYS A 235 -31.17 -10.25 4.71
CA LYS A 235 -31.34 -11.65 4.30
C LYS A 235 -31.53 -12.59 5.49
N GLU A 236 -30.75 -12.42 6.54
CA GLU A 236 -30.89 -13.20 7.78
C GLU A 236 -32.26 -12.95 8.45
N ALA A 237 -32.75 -11.71 8.46
CA ALA A 237 -34.07 -11.38 9.00
C ALA A 237 -35.20 -11.98 8.15
N GLU A 238 -35.10 -11.95 6.82
CA GLU A 238 -36.07 -12.59 5.91
C GLU A 238 -36.12 -14.11 6.12
N VAL A 239 -34.96 -14.76 6.24
CA VAL A 239 -34.89 -16.20 6.52
C VAL A 239 -35.50 -16.51 7.88
N LYS A 240 -35.16 -15.75 8.93
CA LYS A 240 -35.77 -15.90 10.25
C LYS A 240 -37.29 -15.75 10.19
N LYS A 241 -37.81 -14.74 9.49
CA LYS A 241 -39.25 -14.54 9.30
C LYS A 241 -39.93 -15.72 8.62
N LYS A 242 -39.28 -16.35 7.62
CA LYS A 242 -39.80 -17.55 6.96
C LYS A 242 -39.80 -18.76 7.90
N ILE A 243 -38.75 -18.92 8.71
CA ILE A 243 -38.66 -20.00 9.70
C ILE A 243 -39.74 -19.83 10.77
N THR A 244 -39.89 -18.63 11.36
CA THR A 244 -40.91 -18.38 12.38
C THR A 244 -42.31 -18.60 11.83
N PHE A 245 -42.59 -18.11 10.61
CA PHE A 245 -43.88 -18.35 9.95
C PHE A 245 -44.13 -19.85 9.70
N SER A 246 -43.11 -20.60 9.26
CA SER A 246 -43.23 -22.05 9.07
C SER A 246 -43.42 -22.80 10.39
N GLN A 247 -42.79 -22.34 11.46
CA GLN A 247 -42.94 -22.91 12.80
C GLN A 247 -44.35 -22.66 13.34
N GLU A 248 -44.84 -21.42 13.28
CA GLU A 248 -46.21 -21.05 13.68
C GLU A 248 -47.27 -21.83 12.89
N LEU A 249 -47.07 -22.03 11.58
CA LEU A 249 -47.95 -22.84 10.74
C LEU A 249 -47.91 -24.32 11.15
N SER A 250 -46.71 -24.87 11.40
CA SER A 250 -46.55 -26.25 11.85
C SER A 250 -47.18 -26.46 13.24
N GLU A 251 -47.01 -25.50 14.14
CA GLU A 251 -47.60 -25.52 15.48
C GLU A 251 -49.12 -25.48 15.40
N SER A 252 -49.68 -24.56 14.60
CA SER A 252 -51.13 -24.48 14.36
C SER A 252 -51.69 -25.79 13.79
N ARG A 253 -50.96 -26.42 12.86
CA ARG A 253 -51.33 -27.72 12.30
C ARG A 253 -51.29 -28.82 13.37
N LEU A 254 -50.29 -28.82 14.25
CA LEU A 254 -50.16 -29.79 15.32
C LEU A 254 -51.28 -29.62 16.34
N GLN A 255 -51.62 -28.38 16.71
CA GLN A 255 -52.77 -28.09 17.58
C GLN A 255 -54.10 -28.57 16.97
N LEU A 256 -54.27 -28.43 15.64
CA LEU A 256 -55.46 -28.96 14.96
C LEU A 256 -55.51 -30.49 15.07
N LEU A 257 -54.40 -31.18 14.78
CA LEU A 257 -54.33 -32.65 14.90
C LEU A 257 -54.56 -33.13 16.33
N GLU A 258 -54.00 -32.45 17.33
CA GLU A 258 -54.25 -32.75 18.74
C GLU A 258 -55.72 -32.55 19.12
N ALA A 259 -56.37 -31.50 18.60
CA ALA A 259 -57.79 -31.27 18.81
C ALA A 259 -58.64 -32.36 18.14
N GLU A 260 -58.28 -32.80 16.92
CA GLU A 260 -58.94 -33.92 16.24
C GLU A 260 -58.82 -35.22 17.04
N ASP A 261 -57.61 -35.55 17.50
CA ASP A 261 -57.37 -36.75 18.29
C ASP A 261 -58.12 -36.71 19.63
N LYS A 262 -58.19 -35.55 20.29
CA LYS A 262 -59.03 -35.35 21.50
C LYS A 262 -60.51 -35.62 21.24
N HIS A 263 -61.05 -35.19 20.10
CA HIS A 263 -62.44 -35.47 19.73
C HIS A 263 -62.68 -36.96 19.43
N ILE A 264 -61.71 -37.64 18.80
CA ILE A 264 -61.80 -39.09 18.58
C ILE A 264 -61.75 -39.84 19.92
N GLN A 265 -60.89 -39.43 20.84
CA GLN A 265 -60.81 -40.01 22.18
C GLN A 265 -62.11 -39.83 22.97
N SER A 266 -62.73 -38.63 22.94
CA SER A 266 -64.01 -38.40 23.63
C SER A 266 -65.17 -39.17 23.00
N LEU A 267 -65.15 -39.35 21.66
CA LEU A 267 -66.09 -40.23 20.96
C LEU A 267 -65.90 -41.69 21.40
N MET A 268 -64.65 -42.16 21.49
CA MET A 268 -64.34 -43.51 21.99
C MET A 268 -64.85 -43.72 23.40
N GLU A 269 -64.65 -42.76 24.29
CA GLU A 269 -65.14 -42.83 25.66
C GLU A 269 -66.69 -42.85 25.72
N SER A 270 -67.35 -42.07 24.86
CA SER A 270 -68.81 -42.09 24.73
C SER A 270 -69.34 -43.44 24.22
N VAL A 271 -68.65 -44.06 23.26
CA VAL A 271 -68.99 -45.41 22.77
C VAL A 271 -68.73 -46.45 23.86
N ARG A 272 -67.62 -46.34 24.59
CA ARG A 272 -67.27 -47.20 25.74
C ARG A 272 -68.38 -47.19 26.79
N ASN A 273 -68.90 -46.01 27.11
CA ASN A 273 -69.97 -45.84 28.08
C ASN A 273 -71.28 -46.50 27.60
N LYS A 274 -71.67 -46.28 26.34
CA LYS A 274 -72.85 -46.95 25.73
C LYS A 274 -72.72 -48.47 25.67
N LEU A 275 -71.52 -48.99 25.39
CA LEU A 275 -71.25 -50.44 25.44
C LEU A 275 -71.32 -50.98 26.88
N THR A 276 -70.88 -50.20 27.86
CA THR A 276 -70.98 -50.59 29.27
C THR A 276 -72.44 -50.64 29.73
N GLU A 277 -73.28 -49.73 29.24
CA GLU A 277 -74.74 -49.78 29.46
C GLU A 277 -75.39 -50.99 28.79
N SER A 278 -74.98 -51.34 27.56
CA SER A 278 -75.54 -52.48 26.83
C SER A 278 -75.18 -53.84 27.44
N VAL A 279 -74.03 -53.95 28.12
CA VAL A 279 -73.63 -55.16 28.88
C VAL A 279 -74.56 -55.43 30.08
N LYS A 280 -75.21 -54.38 30.62
CA LYS A 280 -76.16 -54.51 31.73
C LYS A 280 -77.55 -55.01 31.28
N SER A 281 -77.86 -54.94 29.99
CA SER A 281 -79.13 -55.38 29.41
C SER A 281 -79.22 -56.92 29.27
N ASP A 282 -80.42 -57.46 29.34
CA ASP A 282 -80.70 -58.90 29.13
C ASP A 282 -80.31 -59.39 27.72
N THR A 283 -80.25 -58.48 26.74
CA THR A 283 -79.79 -58.76 25.37
C THR A 283 -78.31 -59.18 25.28
N TYR A 284 -77.53 -58.95 26.34
CA TYR A 284 -76.11 -59.32 26.39
C TYR A 284 -75.88 -60.84 26.38
N GLN A 285 -76.81 -61.62 26.95
CA GLN A 285 -76.67 -63.07 27.03
C GLN A 285 -76.71 -63.71 25.62
N ASP A 286 -77.58 -63.22 24.73
CA ASP A 286 -77.64 -63.66 23.33
C ASP A 286 -76.40 -63.24 22.54
N LEU A 287 -75.84 -62.06 22.85
CA LEU A 287 -74.61 -61.57 22.25
C LEU A 287 -73.42 -62.47 22.63
N LEU A 288 -73.30 -62.88 23.90
CA LEU A 288 -72.25 -63.77 24.38
C LEU A 288 -72.26 -65.12 23.65
N VAL A 289 -73.44 -65.71 23.41
CA VAL A 289 -73.56 -66.95 22.64
C VAL A 289 -72.97 -66.79 21.23
N LYS A 290 -73.32 -65.70 20.53
CA LYS A 290 -72.81 -65.39 19.19
C LYS A 290 -71.31 -65.11 19.19
N LEU A 291 -70.79 -64.43 20.22
CA LEU A 291 -69.36 -64.13 20.36
C LEU A 291 -68.53 -65.41 20.55
N ILE A 292 -69.04 -66.34 21.35
CA ILE A 292 -68.38 -67.63 21.58
C ILE A 292 -68.39 -68.45 20.28
N GLN A 293 -69.53 -68.52 19.58
CA GLN A 293 -69.62 -69.21 18.29
C GLN A 293 -68.67 -68.63 17.24
N GLU A 294 -68.61 -67.29 17.11
CA GLU A 294 -67.71 -66.63 16.17
C GLU A 294 -66.24 -66.94 16.48
N GLY A 295 -65.85 -66.92 17.76
CA GLY A 295 -64.47 -67.22 18.15
C GLY A 295 -64.10 -68.70 17.94
N ILE A 296 -65.02 -69.63 18.25
CA ILE A 296 -64.82 -71.06 17.97
C ILE A 296 -64.64 -71.28 16.46
N ARG A 297 -65.48 -70.63 15.63
CA ARG A 297 -65.39 -70.73 14.18
C ARG A 297 -64.10 -70.15 13.61
N LYS A 298 -63.52 -69.12 14.24
CA LYS A 298 -62.23 -68.54 13.81
C LYS A 298 -61.02 -69.37 14.23
N VAL A 299 -61.13 -70.12 15.32
CA VAL A 299 -60.05 -70.97 15.82
C VAL A 299 -60.07 -72.35 15.14
N GLU A 300 -61.24 -72.83 14.67
CA GLU A 300 -61.43 -74.09 13.93
C GLU A 300 -60.89 -75.35 14.65
N ASP A 301 -60.85 -75.34 15.99
CA ASP A 301 -60.34 -76.43 16.81
C ASP A 301 -61.42 -77.16 17.61
N LYS A 302 -61.14 -78.44 17.94
CA LYS A 302 -62.04 -79.31 18.71
C LYS A 302 -61.95 -79.11 20.23
N GLU A 303 -60.83 -78.59 20.72
CA GLU A 303 -60.59 -78.35 22.14
C GLU A 303 -60.29 -76.87 22.36
N VAL A 304 -61.16 -76.20 23.11
CA VAL A 304 -61.17 -74.75 23.24
C VAL A 304 -61.32 -74.34 24.70
N THR A 305 -60.46 -73.42 25.14
CA THR A 305 -60.52 -72.81 26.46
C THR A 305 -61.08 -71.39 26.37
N VAL A 306 -62.02 -71.07 27.25
CA VAL A 306 -62.76 -69.81 27.27
C VAL A 306 -62.34 -69.00 28.49
N ARG A 307 -61.83 -67.79 28.25
CA ARG A 307 -61.47 -66.80 29.27
C ARG A 307 -62.51 -65.68 29.31
N CYS A 308 -62.99 -65.39 30.49
CA CYS A 308 -64.00 -64.35 30.73
C CYS A 308 -63.64 -63.48 31.93
N LEU A 309 -64.44 -62.43 32.14
CA LEU A 309 -64.33 -61.57 33.32
C LEU A 309 -64.92 -62.28 34.55
N LYS A 310 -64.32 -62.09 35.73
CA LYS A 310 -64.80 -62.71 36.99
C LYS A 310 -66.28 -62.42 37.27
N SER A 311 -66.74 -61.21 36.96
CA SER A 311 -68.14 -60.78 37.15
C SER A 311 -69.13 -61.40 36.15
N GLU A 312 -68.65 -62.05 35.09
CA GLU A 312 -69.48 -62.58 33.99
C GLU A 312 -69.47 -64.13 33.92
N LEU A 313 -68.82 -64.81 34.86
CA LEU A 313 -68.70 -66.26 34.89
C LEU A 313 -70.03 -66.99 34.79
N ASP A 314 -71.05 -66.54 35.51
CA ASP A 314 -72.38 -67.18 35.52
C ASP A 314 -73.12 -66.99 34.20
N LYS A 315 -72.97 -65.84 33.55
CA LYS A 315 -73.56 -65.56 32.23
C LYS A 315 -72.87 -66.36 31.13
N VAL A 316 -71.54 -66.49 31.21
CA VAL A 316 -70.74 -67.25 30.25
C VAL A 316 -70.98 -68.75 30.37
N LYS A 317 -71.12 -69.31 31.57
CA LYS A 317 -71.49 -70.73 31.75
C LYS A 317 -72.85 -71.06 31.11
N LYS A 318 -73.86 -70.21 31.32
CA LYS A 318 -75.17 -70.35 30.67
C LYS A 318 -75.07 -70.26 29.14
N ALA A 319 -74.23 -69.37 28.62
CA ALA A 319 -74.00 -69.25 27.18
C ALA A 319 -73.29 -70.48 26.59
N ILE A 320 -72.31 -71.05 27.30
CA ILE A 320 -71.59 -72.27 26.88
C ILE A 320 -72.53 -73.47 26.79
N ASP A 321 -73.48 -73.62 27.73
CA ASP A 321 -74.45 -74.71 27.68
C ASP A 321 -75.37 -74.63 26.46
N VAL A 322 -75.70 -73.42 26.00
CA VAL A 322 -76.46 -73.22 24.76
C VAL A 322 -75.61 -73.57 23.53
N VAL A 323 -74.34 -73.18 23.51
CA VAL A 323 -73.43 -73.48 22.39
C VAL A 323 -73.13 -74.98 22.28
N LYS A 324 -72.91 -75.68 23.40
CA LYS A 324 -72.71 -77.14 23.43
C LYS A 324 -73.91 -77.94 22.91
N LYS A 325 -75.14 -77.41 23.07
CA LYS A 325 -76.35 -78.01 22.51
C LYS A 325 -76.44 -77.86 20.99
N MET A 326 -75.82 -76.84 20.41
CA MET A 326 -75.78 -76.67 18.95
C MET A 326 -74.64 -77.45 18.30
N ASP A 327 -73.45 -77.49 18.92
CA ASP A 327 -72.27 -78.16 18.38
C ASP A 327 -71.76 -79.24 19.36
N SER A 328 -72.32 -80.45 19.26
CA SER A 328 -72.03 -81.56 20.19
C SER A 328 -70.61 -82.15 20.08
N SER A 329 -69.80 -81.68 19.13
CA SER A 329 -68.46 -82.22 18.81
C SER A 329 -67.30 -81.46 19.48
N LEU A 330 -67.57 -80.42 20.27
CA LEU A 330 -66.56 -79.50 20.82
C LEU A 330 -66.36 -79.68 22.33
N LYS A 331 -65.10 -79.77 22.78
CA LYS A 331 -64.74 -79.72 24.20
C LYS A 331 -64.43 -78.28 24.61
N ILE A 332 -65.40 -77.63 25.25
CA ILE A 332 -65.27 -76.27 25.77
C ILE A 332 -65.00 -76.33 27.28
N GLN A 333 -63.84 -75.81 27.71
CA GLN A 333 -63.46 -75.63 29.12
C GLN A 333 -63.41 -74.14 29.47
N VAL A 334 -63.85 -73.79 30.68
CA VAL A 334 -63.68 -72.43 31.23
C VAL A 334 -62.36 -72.40 31.99
N ASP A 335 -61.54 -71.40 31.74
CA ASP A 335 -60.27 -71.21 32.46
C ASP A 335 -60.52 -70.41 33.75
N ASP A 336 -60.40 -71.09 34.90
CA ASP A 336 -60.59 -70.50 36.23
C ASP A 336 -59.29 -69.86 36.78
N LYS A 337 -58.17 -69.90 36.03
CA LYS A 337 -56.86 -69.40 36.47
C LYS A 337 -56.47 -68.07 35.81
N ASN A 338 -56.75 -67.90 34.51
CA ASN A 338 -56.46 -66.66 33.77
C ASN A 338 -57.75 -65.92 33.36
N PHE A 339 -58.18 -64.97 34.19
CA PHE A 339 -59.30 -64.08 33.88
C PHE A 339 -58.85 -62.87 33.05
N LEU A 340 -59.80 -62.29 32.31
CA LEU A 340 -59.61 -61.00 31.64
C LEU A 340 -59.40 -59.86 32.65
N GLU A 341 -58.66 -58.82 32.25
CA GLU A 341 -58.44 -57.63 33.08
C GLU A 341 -59.75 -56.88 33.38
N LEU A 342 -59.82 -56.26 34.56
CA LEU A 342 -60.98 -55.47 35.03
C LEU A 342 -61.24 -54.21 34.19
N THR A 343 -60.27 -53.80 33.37
CA THR A 343 -60.35 -52.67 32.45
C THR A 343 -61.31 -52.95 31.29
N VAL A 344 -61.51 -54.23 30.93
CA VAL A 344 -62.32 -54.63 29.79
C VAL A 344 -63.82 -54.53 30.10
N ILE A 345 -64.58 -53.93 29.17
CA ILE A 345 -66.02 -53.70 29.30
C ILE A 345 -66.81 -55.03 29.41
N GLY A 346 -66.30 -56.08 28.75
CA GLY A 346 -66.85 -57.44 28.78
C GLY A 346 -66.50 -58.24 27.52
N GLY A 347 -67.06 -59.46 27.46
CA GLY A 347 -66.89 -60.39 26.35
C GLY A 347 -65.92 -61.52 26.66
N VAL A 348 -65.42 -62.17 25.61
CA VAL A 348 -64.76 -63.47 25.76
C VAL A 348 -63.47 -63.53 24.94
N SER A 349 -62.41 -64.05 25.55
CA SER A 349 -61.20 -64.45 24.83
C SER A 349 -61.14 -65.98 24.75
N ILE A 350 -60.82 -66.49 23.57
CA ILE A 350 -60.85 -67.92 23.28
C ILE A 350 -59.42 -68.37 22.96
N ALA A 351 -58.93 -69.37 23.67
CA ALA A 351 -57.58 -69.90 23.50
C ALA A 351 -57.59 -71.40 23.16
N SER A 352 -56.67 -71.82 22.29
CA SER A 352 -56.47 -73.21 21.86
C SER A 352 -54.97 -73.59 21.92
N TYR A 353 -54.68 -74.90 21.89
CA TYR A 353 -53.33 -75.48 21.96
C TYR A 353 -52.47 -74.96 23.13
N GLY A 354 -53.04 -74.85 24.32
CA GLY A 354 -52.31 -74.35 25.50
C GLY A 354 -51.80 -72.92 25.30
N ASP A 355 -52.71 -72.01 24.95
CA ASP A 355 -52.51 -70.56 24.77
C ASP A 355 -51.68 -70.11 23.56
N LYS A 356 -51.36 -71.00 22.62
CA LYS A 356 -50.62 -70.62 21.40
C LYS A 356 -51.46 -69.84 20.41
N ILE A 357 -52.75 -70.17 20.32
CA ILE A 357 -53.70 -69.50 19.43
C ILE A 357 -54.72 -68.81 20.31
N VAL A 358 -54.77 -67.47 20.29
CA VAL A 358 -55.68 -66.67 21.11
C VAL A 358 -56.51 -65.76 20.21
N CYS A 359 -57.82 -65.97 20.22
CA CYS A 359 -58.81 -65.13 19.57
C CYS A 359 -59.47 -64.22 20.60
N ASN A 360 -59.08 -62.95 20.63
CA ASN A 360 -59.66 -61.95 21.50
C ASN A 360 -60.99 -61.43 20.92
N ASN A 361 -62.12 -61.94 21.41
CA ASN A 361 -63.46 -61.50 21.02
C ASN A 361 -64.15 -60.63 22.08
N THR A 362 -63.35 -59.90 22.87
CA THR A 362 -63.83 -58.89 23.82
C THR A 362 -64.49 -57.72 23.10
N LEU A 363 -65.46 -57.07 23.74
CA LEU A 363 -66.15 -55.91 23.16
C LEU A 363 -65.20 -54.75 22.86
N GLU A 364 -64.17 -54.56 23.69
CA GLU A 364 -63.16 -53.52 23.51
C GLU A 364 -62.28 -53.78 22.28
N HIS A 365 -61.83 -55.01 22.08
CA HIS A 365 -61.07 -55.37 20.88
C HIS A 365 -61.89 -55.18 19.59
N ARG A 366 -63.18 -55.58 19.61
CA ARG A 366 -64.10 -55.36 18.48
C ARG A 366 -64.37 -53.87 18.23
N MET A 367 -64.54 -53.08 19.29
CA MET A 367 -64.72 -51.63 19.18
C MET A 367 -63.51 -50.99 18.51
N ASN A 368 -62.30 -51.33 18.96
CA ASN A 368 -61.06 -50.81 18.38
C ASN A 368 -60.90 -51.23 16.91
N ALA A 369 -61.20 -52.49 16.59
CA ALA A 369 -61.15 -52.99 15.20
C ALA A 369 -62.18 -52.29 14.30
N ALA A 370 -63.42 -52.13 14.76
CA ALA A 370 -64.46 -51.40 14.04
C ALA A 370 -64.10 -49.93 13.86
N LEU A 371 -63.47 -49.32 14.87
CA LEU A 371 -63.03 -47.94 14.83
C LEU A 371 -61.94 -47.72 13.79
N VAL A 372 -60.93 -48.59 13.69
CA VAL A 372 -59.90 -48.47 12.63
C VAL A 372 -60.51 -48.44 11.23
N VAL A 373 -61.53 -49.27 10.99
CA VAL A 373 -62.26 -49.31 9.71
C VAL A 373 -63.16 -48.09 9.54
N ALA A 374 -63.80 -47.62 10.61
CA ALA A 374 -64.73 -46.49 10.57
C ALA A 374 -64.03 -45.13 10.60
N LEU A 375 -62.80 -45.02 11.10
CA LEU A 375 -62.05 -43.77 11.27
C LEU A 375 -61.96 -42.94 9.97
N PRO A 376 -61.65 -43.52 8.80
CA PRO A 376 -61.67 -42.78 7.54
C PRO A 376 -63.05 -42.20 7.19
N LEU A 377 -64.12 -42.95 7.47
CA LEU A 377 -65.50 -42.52 7.23
C LEU A 377 -65.90 -41.43 8.21
N ILE A 378 -65.60 -41.59 9.50
CA ILE A 378 -65.85 -40.63 10.57
C ILE A 378 -65.08 -39.33 10.29
N ARG A 379 -63.81 -39.40 9.90
CA ARG A 379 -63.04 -38.21 9.51
C ARG A 379 -63.67 -37.49 8.33
N LYS A 380 -64.17 -38.21 7.34
CA LYS A 380 -64.84 -37.61 6.17
C LYS A 380 -66.18 -36.94 6.51
N THR A 381 -66.93 -37.47 7.48
CA THR A 381 -68.23 -36.92 7.90
C THR A 381 -68.10 -35.78 8.91
N VAL A 382 -67.22 -35.93 9.90
CA VAL A 382 -66.98 -34.93 10.97
C VAL A 382 -66.14 -33.76 10.46
N PHE A 383 -65.21 -34.01 9.53
CA PHE A 383 -64.35 -32.99 8.94
C PHE A 383 -64.48 -32.93 7.41
N PRO A 384 -65.64 -32.50 6.86
CA PRO A 384 -65.85 -32.42 5.41
C PRO A 384 -64.93 -31.42 4.71
N SER A 385 -64.47 -30.41 5.46
CA SER A 385 -63.62 -29.31 5.00
C SER A 385 -62.16 -29.73 4.77
N LEU A 386 -61.73 -30.86 5.33
CA LEU A 386 -60.39 -31.44 5.14
C LEU A 386 -60.25 -32.22 3.82
N LYS A 387 -61.18 -31.99 2.87
CA LYS A 387 -61.10 -32.54 1.51
C LYS A 387 -59.74 -32.22 0.88
N ASN A 388 -58.93 -33.28 0.77
CA ASN A 388 -57.85 -33.42 -0.20
C ASN A 388 -56.97 -32.17 -0.37
N GLN A 389 -56.13 -31.87 0.61
CA GLN A 389 -54.77 -31.48 0.25
C GLN A 389 -54.04 -32.73 -0.26
N THR A 390 -54.50 -33.27 -1.38
CA THR A 390 -53.65 -34.10 -2.24
C THR A 390 -52.42 -33.27 -2.50
N GLN A 391 -51.29 -33.78 -2.00
CA GLN A 391 -49.93 -33.33 -2.21
C GLN A 391 -49.80 -32.58 -3.55
N LYS A 392 -49.93 -31.25 -3.52
CA LYS A 392 -49.33 -30.40 -4.54
C LYS A 392 -47.87 -30.32 -4.13
N ASN A 393 -47.11 -31.35 -4.52
CA ASN A 393 -45.67 -31.24 -4.66
C ASN A 393 -45.37 -30.30 -5.82
#